data_AF-A0A1I3MRS3-F1
#
_entry.id   AF-A0A1I3MRS3-F1
#
_cell.length_a   1.000
_cell.length_b   1.000
_cell.length_c   1.000
_cell.angle_alpha   90.00
_cell.angle_beta   90.00
_cell.angle_gamma   90.00
#
_symmetry.space_group_name_H-M   'P 1'
#
loop_
_entity.id
_entity.type
_entity.pdbx_description
1 polymer ?
#
loop_
_entity_poly.entity_id
_entity_poly.type
_entity_poly.pdbx_seq_one_letter_code
_entity_poly.pdbx_strand_id
1 'polypeptide(L)'
;MVHSALIKGIFVHIRNYALFEKHLDCYSSSKDRLRAQIGLSAVKIFFSYASEDREQARAIYHALRDQGHTVFFDRTDLPAGEEFHNHIRTAIEASHLFIFLLTIKAIDAGSYTLTELEIAQKCGIRVLPIVPDAIDFALIPTALKSVTLLQPNGNVAASVAAEVARIARTWRRRRVKQIVTGVTLVAAFSIGLFYGQKFFTKRGFIGNDGAPTVLVPAGMFVMGNDDPSPRREIFLNAFYIDVFEVTLARYANFLKATGNMRAPEDWPNGEVARNGDLPVVGVDWYDAEAYCHWAGKRLLTDAEWEKAARGSDERIYPWGNDEPTPDRARFGLPYERLAYQNGVAAVGTHPKGASIFGVQDLAGNVSEWVNDWFVESFSLSERRNPKGPKSGTDKVIRGGGWFDSASYITAARRMYANPDNRADDVGFRCAADAR
;
A
#
# COMPACT_ATOMS: atom_id res chain seq x y z
N MET A 1 -26.84 -0.43 30.41
CA MET A 1 -25.64 -0.13 31.24
C MET A 1 -24.31 -0.05 30.47
N VAL A 2 -24.28 -0.14 29.13
CA VAL A 2 -23.01 -0.11 28.35
C VAL A 2 -22.67 1.28 27.76
N HIS A 3 -23.62 2.21 27.73
CA HIS A 3 -23.41 3.56 27.19
C HIS A 3 -22.70 4.54 28.15
N SER A 4 -22.64 4.25 29.46
CA SER A 4 -22.00 5.14 30.45
C SER A 4 -20.49 4.91 30.63
N ALA A 5 -19.95 3.80 30.11
CA ALA A 5 -18.53 3.46 30.23
C ALA A 5 -17.66 4.08 29.11
N LEU A 6 -18.22 4.26 27.91
CA LEU A 6 -17.51 4.87 26.77
C LEU A 6 -17.23 6.37 26.95
N ILE A 7 -18.12 7.11 27.62
CA ILE A 7 -17.96 8.56 27.81
C ILE A 7 -16.93 8.87 28.92
N LYS A 8 -16.79 7.99 29.93
CA LYS A 8 -15.78 8.14 30.98
C LYS A 8 -14.35 7.83 30.50
N GLY A 9 -14.17 6.94 29.52
CA GLY A 9 -12.86 6.64 28.92
C GLY A 9 -12.31 7.78 28.05
N ILE A 10 -13.18 8.48 27.32
CA ILE A 10 -12.78 9.60 26.44
C ILE A 10 -12.42 10.86 27.25
N PHE A 11 -13.10 11.10 28.38
CA PHE A 11 -12.78 12.25 29.24
C PHE A 11 -11.48 12.10 30.04
N VAL A 12 -11.00 10.88 30.28
CA VAL A 12 -9.70 10.64 30.94
C VAL A 12 -8.52 10.88 29.98
N HIS A 13 -8.72 10.75 28.66
CA HIS A 13 -7.70 11.07 27.65
C HIS A 13 -7.62 12.55 27.26
N ILE A 14 -8.74 13.28 27.33
CA ILE A 14 -8.75 14.73 27.03
C ILE A 14 -8.18 15.55 28.20
N ARG A 15 -8.33 15.07 29.45
CA ARG A 15 -7.78 15.74 30.64
C ARG A 15 -6.24 15.66 30.73
N ASN A 16 -5.61 14.75 29.99
CA ASN A 16 -4.16 14.63 29.90
C ASN A 16 -3.51 15.60 28.90
N TYR A 17 -4.27 16.23 27.99
CA TYR A 17 -3.69 17.17 27.01
C TYR A 17 -3.37 18.54 27.63
N ALA A 18 -4.18 19.01 28.58
CA ALA A 18 -3.91 20.26 29.31
C ALA A 18 -2.77 20.14 30.35
N LEU A 19 -2.43 18.91 30.76
CA LEU A 19 -1.28 18.60 31.62
C LEU A 19 0.01 18.41 30.83
N PHE A 20 -0.06 17.99 29.56
CA PHE A 20 1.09 17.86 28.67
C PHE A 20 1.69 19.22 28.27
N GLU A 21 0.87 20.26 28.13
CA GLU A 21 1.37 21.63 27.91
C GLU A 21 2.08 22.23 29.14
N LYS A 22 1.66 21.87 30.36
CA LYS A 22 2.25 22.39 31.60
C LYS A 22 3.52 21.67 32.06
N HIS A 23 3.78 20.45 31.59
CA HIS A 23 4.95 19.67 32.01
C HIS A 23 6.19 19.88 31.11
N LEU A 24 6.09 20.67 30.05
CA LEU A 24 7.16 20.94 29.07
C LEU A 24 7.98 22.22 29.35
N ASP A 25 7.83 22.83 30.54
CA ASP A 25 8.54 24.07 30.92
C ASP A 25 9.94 23.85 31.56
N CYS A 26 10.41 22.61 31.67
CA CYS A 26 11.77 22.30 32.15
C CYS A 26 12.53 21.34 31.21
N TYR A 27 13.00 21.82 30.04
CA TYR A 27 14.22 21.31 29.38
C TYR A 27 14.55 22.15 28.12
N SER A 28 15.56 23.03 28.18
CA SER A 28 15.81 24.05 27.15
C SER A 28 16.63 23.59 25.93
N SER A 29 16.91 22.30 25.76
CA SER A 29 17.69 21.77 24.62
C SER A 29 16.86 20.96 23.61
N SER A 30 15.77 20.31 24.07
CA SER A 30 14.90 19.50 23.21
C SER A 30 13.96 20.36 22.34
N LYS A 31 13.60 21.57 22.80
CA LYS A 31 12.68 22.49 22.13
C LYS A 31 13.20 22.90 20.75
N ASP A 32 14.50 23.18 20.61
CA ASP A 32 15.06 23.66 19.36
C ASP A 32 15.29 22.55 18.34
N ARG A 33 15.59 21.32 18.78
CA ARG A 33 15.60 20.14 17.90
C ARG A 33 14.21 19.74 17.43
N LEU A 34 13.21 19.77 18.32
CA LEU A 34 11.83 19.47 17.96
C LEU A 34 11.23 20.55 17.04
N ARG A 35 11.62 21.83 17.22
CA ARG A 35 11.27 22.93 16.30
C ARG A 35 11.88 22.77 14.90
N ALA A 36 13.10 22.22 14.82
CA ALA A 36 13.75 21.90 13.55
C ALA A 36 13.10 20.70 12.84
N GLN A 37 12.61 19.71 13.59
CA GLN A 37 12.06 18.46 13.05
C GLN A 37 10.56 18.58 12.67
N ILE A 38 9.80 19.45 13.35
CA ILE A 38 8.40 19.76 13.01
C ILE A 38 8.32 21.02 12.13
N GLY A 39 9.02 21.07 11.00
CA GLY A 39 8.78 22.00 9.88
C GLY A 39 8.25 23.42 10.22
N LEU A 40 8.84 24.11 11.21
CA LEU A 40 8.52 25.49 11.53
C LEU A 40 9.31 26.41 10.59
N SER A 41 9.17 26.17 9.28
CA SER A 41 10.06 26.66 8.23
C SER A 41 10.30 28.17 8.28
N ALA A 42 11.56 28.55 8.18
CA ALA A 42 11.99 29.87 7.74
C ALA A 42 11.20 30.28 6.49
N VAL A 43 10.64 31.50 6.47
CA VAL A 43 10.04 32.03 5.25
C VAL A 43 11.19 32.44 4.32
N LYS A 44 11.17 31.94 3.09
CA LYS A 44 11.99 32.47 1.99
C LYS A 44 11.33 33.74 1.44
N ILE A 45 12.04 34.85 1.50
CA ILE A 45 11.55 36.18 1.21
C ILE A 45 12.40 36.77 0.09
N PHE A 46 11.75 37.27 -0.94
CA PHE A 46 12.40 38.17 -1.90
C PHE A 46 12.10 39.61 -1.48
N PHE A 47 13.13 40.42 -1.25
CA PHE A 47 12.93 41.80 -0.82
C PHE A 47 13.35 42.78 -1.92
N SER A 48 12.34 43.44 -2.51
CA SER A 48 12.51 44.42 -3.58
C SER A 48 12.44 45.85 -3.01
N TYR A 49 13.45 46.66 -3.33
CA TYR A 49 13.59 48.06 -2.89
C TYR A 49 14.42 48.86 -3.92
N ALA A 50 14.25 50.18 -3.94
CA ALA A 50 15.07 51.07 -4.78
C ALA A 50 16.47 51.24 -4.17
N SER A 51 17.52 51.31 -4.98
CA SER A 51 18.92 51.38 -4.52
C SER A 51 19.17 52.52 -3.51
N GLU A 52 18.44 53.62 -3.67
CA GLU A 52 18.48 54.82 -2.84
C GLU A 52 17.87 54.63 -1.44
N ASP A 53 17.10 53.55 -1.23
CA ASP A 53 16.44 53.22 0.03
C ASP A 53 17.17 52.10 0.79
N ARG A 54 18.42 51.79 0.37
CA ARG A 54 19.24 50.68 0.88
C ARG A 54 19.44 50.69 2.40
N GLU A 55 19.60 51.85 3.02
CA GLU A 55 19.77 51.95 4.49
C GLU A 55 18.51 51.50 5.24
N GLN A 56 17.33 51.94 4.78
CA GLN A 56 16.05 51.52 5.36
C GLN A 56 15.78 50.03 5.09
N ALA A 57 16.07 49.57 3.87
CA ALA A 57 15.95 48.17 3.50
C ALA A 57 16.88 47.28 4.35
N ARG A 58 18.10 47.73 4.65
CA ARG A 58 19.06 46.97 5.49
C ARG A 58 18.53 46.73 6.90
N ALA A 59 17.89 47.73 7.51
CA ALA A 59 17.28 47.57 8.82
C ALA A 59 16.18 46.50 8.83
N ILE A 60 15.32 46.47 7.78
CA ILE A 60 14.28 45.46 7.60
C ILE A 60 14.90 44.08 7.36
N TYR A 61 15.94 43.99 6.53
CA TYR A 61 16.67 42.76 6.25
C TYR A 61 17.19 42.09 7.52
N HIS A 62 17.89 42.85 8.37
CA HIS A 62 18.42 42.33 9.63
C HIS A 62 17.29 41.86 10.55
N ALA A 63 16.22 42.64 10.70
CA ALA A 63 15.07 42.25 11.54
C ALA A 63 14.40 40.93 11.07
N LEU A 64 14.33 40.70 9.76
CA LEU A 64 13.78 39.46 9.20
C LEU A 64 14.75 38.27 9.37
N ARG A 65 16.05 38.50 9.20
CA ARG A 65 17.09 37.48 9.43
C ARG A 65 17.16 37.05 10.90
N ASP A 66 17.04 37.99 11.82
CA ASP A 66 17.02 37.71 13.28
C ASP A 66 15.82 36.84 13.69
N GLN A 67 14.71 36.93 12.94
CA GLN A 67 13.55 36.02 13.09
C GLN A 67 13.74 34.65 12.41
N GLY A 68 14.92 34.38 11.86
CA GLY A 68 15.28 33.13 11.22
C GLY A 68 14.70 32.96 9.81
N HIS A 69 14.34 34.06 9.12
CA HIS A 69 13.89 34.01 7.72
C HIS A 69 15.07 34.03 6.75
N THR A 70 14.87 33.47 5.56
CA THR A 70 15.84 33.55 4.46
C THR A 70 15.42 34.71 3.58
N VAL A 71 16.25 35.75 3.47
CA VAL A 71 15.92 36.95 2.70
C VAL A 71 16.93 37.11 1.58
N PHE A 72 16.44 37.14 0.34
CA PHE A 72 17.19 37.60 -0.82
C PHE A 72 17.21 39.13 -0.80
N PHE A 73 18.38 39.73 -0.61
CA PHE A 73 18.53 41.15 -0.29
C PHE A 73 19.39 41.93 -1.29
N ASP A 74 20.59 41.48 -1.64
CA ASP A 74 21.45 42.25 -2.54
C ASP A 74 21.58 41.59 -3.91
N ARG A 75 21.64 42.44 -4.94
CA ARG A 75 21.82 42.05 -6.34
C ARG A 75 23.30 41.85 -6.71
N THR A 76 24.23 42.23 -5.81
CA THR A 76 25.68 42.28 -6.07
C THR A 76 26.48 41.01 -5.76
N ASP A 77 25.86 39.96 -5.21
CA ASP A 77 26.56 38.71 -4.84
C ASP A 77 26.51 37.62 -5.93
N LEU A 78 26.22 37.97 -7.19
CA LEU A 78 26.12 37.01 -8.30
C LEU A 78 27.43 36.91 -9.10
N PRO A 79 27.90 35.70 -9.43
CA PRO A 79 29.10 35.51 -10.23
C PRO A 79 28.95 36.12 -11.64
N ALA A 80 30.00 36.77 -12.14
CA ALA A 80 30.00 37.40 -13.46
C ALA A 80 29.89 36.33 -14.57
N GLY A 81 28.79 36.33 -15.34
CA GLY A 81 28.67 35.52 -16.55
C GLY A 81 27.28 35.06 -16.96
N GLU A 82 26.29 35.01 -16.06
CA GLU A 82 24.91 34.66 -16.43
C GLU A 82 24.04 35.90 -16.63
N GLU A 83 23.05 35.81 -17.53
CA GLU A 83 22.06 36.85 -17.75
C GLU A 83 21.34 37.18 -16.43
N PHE A 84 21.65 38.36 -15.88
CA PHE A 84 21.15 38.92 -14.62
C PHE A 84 19.65 38.70 -14.38
N HIS A 85 18.84 38.66 -15.44
CA HIS A 85 17.39 38.48 -15.39
C HIS A 85 16.95 37.07 -14.96
N ASN A 86 17.70 36.02 -15.28
CA ASN A 86 17.31 34.63 -14.97
C ASN A 86 17.48 34.30 -13.48
N HIS A 87 18.52 34.84 -12.85
CA HIS A 87 18.76 34.70 -11.41
C HIS A 87 17.68 35.39 -10.58
N ILE A 88 17.28 36.61 -10.94
CA ILE A 88 16.23 37.34 -10.24
C ILE A 88 14.90 36.60 -10.36
N ARG A 89 14.54 36.11 -11.56
CA ARG A 89 13.34 35.28 -11.75
C ARG A 89 13.38 34.04 -10.85
N THR A 90 14.49 33.31 -10.85
CA THR A 90 14.65 32.08 -10.05
C THR A 90 14.55 32.35 -8.55
N ALA A 91 15.14 33.45 -8.08
CA ALA A 91 15.07 33.87 -6.68
C ALA A 91 13.65 34.27 -6.26
N ILE A 92 12.91 34.95 -7.15
CA ILE A 92 11.50 35.27 -6.96
C ILE A 92 10.68 33.97 -6.89
N GLU A 93 10.80 33.08 -7.89
CA GLU A 93 10.07 31.80 -7.95
C GLU A 93 10.32 30.90 -6.73
N ALA A 94 11.54 30.91 -6.18
CA ALA A 94 11.89 30.14 -4.99
C ALA A 94 11.37 30.76 -3.67
N SER A 95 10.81 31.96 -3.71
CA SER A 95 10.36 32.71 -2.53
C SER A 95 8.89 32.48 -2.22
N HIS A 96 8.56 32.42 -0.93
CA HIS A 96 7.18 32.27 -0.46
C HIS A 96 6.47 33.62 -0.32
N LEU A 97 7.23 34.68 -0.09
CA LEU A 97 6.75 36.03 0.15
C LEU A 97 7.62 37.02 -0.64
N PHE A 98 6.98 37.92 -1.36
CA PHE A 98 7.63 39.05 -2.01
C PHE A 98 7.34 40.31 -1.19
N ILE A 99 8.36 40.90 -0.59
CA ILE A 99 8.24 42.16 0.14
C ILE A 99 8.64 43.29 -0.81
N PHE A 100 7.78 44.30 -0.93
CA PHE A 100 8.00 45.45 -1.80
C PHE A 100 8.06 46.72 -0.97
N LEU A 101 9.23 47.38 -0.91
CA LEU A 101 9.34 48.70 -0.29
C LEU A 101 8.78 49.75 -1.26
N LEU A 102 7.51 50.13 -1.05
CA LEU A 102 6.78 51.07 -1.88
C LEU A 102 7.16 52.49 -1.47
N THR A 103 8.14 53.06 -2.14
CA THR A 103 8.56 54.47 -2.07
C THR A 103 8.36 55.15 -3.42
N ILE A 104 8.37 56.48 -3.49
CA ILE A 104 8.30 57.21 -4.78
C ILE A 104 9.43 56.78 -5.73
N LYS A 105 10.62 56.50 -5.18
CA LYS A 105 11.79 56.03 -5.95
C LYS A 105 11.59 54.63 -6.51
N ALA A 106 10.94 53.74 -5.74
CA ALA A 106 10.66 52.37 -6.17
C ALA A 106 9.57 52.26 -7.24
N ILE A 107 8.85 53.34 -7.56
CA ILE A 107 7.83 53.37 -8.61
C ILE A 107 8.19 54.30 -9.78
N ASP A 108 9.40 54.87 -9.76
CA ASP A 108 9.87 55.68 -10.87
C ASP A 108 10.06 54.81 -12.13
N ALA A 109 9.85 55.40 -13.31
CA ALA A 109 9.81 54.68 -14.59
C ALA A 109 11.15 54.00 -14.96
N GLY A 110 12.26 54.42 -14.33
CA GLY A 110 13.57 53.79 -14.46
C GLY A 110 13.90 52.72 -13.42
N SER A 111 13.01 52.46 -12.46
CA SER A 111 13.31 51.54 -11.35
C SER A 111 13.09 50.07 -11.72
N TYR A 112 14.14 49.26 -11.53
CA TYR A 112 14.11 47.81 -11.75
C TYR A 112 13.12 47.07 -10.83
N THR A 113 12.71 47.69 -9.73
CA THR A 113 11.74 47.15 -8.76
C THR A 113 10.37 46.89 -9.39
N LEU A 114 9.95 47.67 -10.39
CA LEU A 114 8.69 47.44 -11.11
C LEU A 114 8.75 46.15 -11.94
N THR A 115 9.90 45.84 -12.55
CA THR A 115 10.13 44.59 -13.26
C THR A 115 10.06 43.38 -12.32
N GLU A 116 10.67 43.48 -11.14
CA GLU A 116 10.60 42.43 -10.11
C GLU A 116 9.16 42.22 -9.62
N LEU A 117 8.41 43.30 -9.43
CA LEU A 117 7.00 43.24 -9.04
C LEU A 117 6.13 42.56 -10.10
N GLU A 118 6.31 42.87 -11.38
CA GLU A 118 5.61 42.18 -12.47
C GLU A 118 5.92 40.68 -12.49
N ILE A 119 7.18 40.29 -12.28
CA ILE A 119 7.58 38.87 -12.24
C ILE A 119 6.89 38.18 -11.06
N ALA A 120 6.92 38.78 -9.87
CA ALA A 120 6.26 38.21 -8.68
C ALA A 120 4.76 38.01 -8.88
N GLN A 121 4.11 38.95 -9.57
CA GLN A 121 2.69 38.86 -9.92
C GLN A 121 2.40 37.76 -10.93
N LYS A 122 3.22 37.63 -11.98
CA LYS A 122 3.11 36.55 -12.98
C LYS A 122 3.31 35.17 -12.34
N CYS A 123 4.21 35.05 -11.37
CA CYS A 123 4.44 33.81 -10.61
C CYS A 123 3.36 33.54 -9.54
N GLY A 124 2.42 34.46 -9.33
CA GLY A 124 1.36 34.32 -8.31
C GLY A 124 1.88 34.35 -6.88
N ILE A 125 3.06 34.93 -6.64
CA ILE A 125 3.66 35.02 -5.31
C ILE A 125 2.92 36.06 -4.48
N ARG A 126 2.74 35.79 -3.19
CA ARG A 126 2.12 36.76 -2.28
C ARG A 126 3.01 37.99 -2.13
N VAL A 127 2.50 39.15 -2.51
CA VAL A 127 3.16 40.45 -2.34
C VAL A 127 2.74 41.10 -1.02
N LEU A 128 3.71 41.67 -0.30
CA LEU A 128 3.51 42.52 0.89
C LEU A 128 4.13 43.90 0.61
N PRO A 129 3.32 44.88 0.17
CA PRO A 129 3.79 46.24 -0.02
C PRO A 129 3.95 46.94 1.33
N ILE A 130 5.11 47.55 1.56
CA ILE A 130 5.42 48.36 2.74
C ILE A 130 5.44 49.81 2.29
N VAL A 131 4.61 50.64 2.92
CA VAL A 131 4.53 52.08 2.60
C VAL A 131 5.11 52.85 3.79
N PRO A 132 6.43 53.09 3.84
CA PRO A 132 7.08 53.70 5.01
C PRO A 132 6.66 55.15 5.22
N ASP A 133 6.38 55.87 4.13
CA ASP A 133 5.97 57.28 4.11
C ASP A 133 4.64 57.45 3.37
N ALA A 134 3.95 58.58 3.55
CA ALA A 134 2.71 58.85 2.82
C ALA A 134 2.98 59.00 1.31
N ILE A 135 2.29 58.20 0.49
CA ILE A 135 2.35 58.24 -0.97
C ILE A 135 0.95 58.50 -1.49
N ASP A 136 0.84 59.35 -2.51
CA ASP A 136 -0.42 59.58 -3.20
C ASP A 136 -0.91 58.27 -3.84
N PHE A 137 -2.14 57.86 -3.51
CA PHE A 137 -2.80 56.69 -4.07
C PHE A 137 -2.87 56.71 -5.60
N ALA A 138 -2.83 57.88 -6.23
CA ALA A 138 -2.77 58.02 -7.69
C ALA A 138 -1.48 57.42 -8.29
N LEU A 139 -0.36 57.48 -7.55
CA LEU A 139 0.95 57.01 -8.00
C LEU A 139 1.17 55.51 -7.77
N ILE A 140 0.35 54.87 -6.93
CA ILE A 140 0.48 53.44 -6.64
C ILE A 140 0.10 52.62 -7.89
N PRO A 141 0.94 51.68 -8.35
CA PRO A 141 0.61 50.80 -9.47
C PRO A 141 -0.72 50.07 -9.24
N THR A 142 -1.57 49.99 -10.27
CA THR A 142 -2.91 49.39 -10.21
C THR A 142 -2.90 47.99 -9.57
N ALA A 143 -1.86 47.21 -9.86
CA ALA A 143 -1.71 45.85 -9.39
C ALA A 143 -1.42 45.73 -7.87
N LEU A 144 -1.03 46.82 -7.20
CA LEU A 144 -0.89 46.87 -5.74
C LEU A 144 -2.13 47.40 -5.02
N LYS A 145 -3.09 48.02 -5.74
CA LYS A 145 -4.32 48.58 -5.14
C LYS A 145 -5.26 47.50 -4.60
N SER A 146 -5.14 46.26 -5.07
CA SER A 146 -5.93 45.10 -4.63
C SER A 146 -5.30 44.31 -3.48
N VAL A 147 -4.11 44.70 -3.04
CA VAL A 147 -3.34 44.02 -1.98
C VAL A 147 -3.36 44.88 -0.71
N THR A 148 -3.39 44.24 0.46
CA THR A 148 -3.29 44.95 1.74
C THR A 148 -1.93 45.64 1.87
N LEU A 149 -1.93 46.97 1.94
CA LEU A 149 -0.74 47.79 2.16
C LEU A 149 -0.38 47.80 3.65
N LEU A 150 0.89 47.53 3.98
CA LEU A 150 1.41 47.67 5.34
C LEU A 150 1.91 49.09 5.54
N GLN A 151 1.21 49.86 6.39
CA GLN A 151 1.65 51.16 6.88
C GLN A 151 2.23 50.99 8.29
N PRO A 152 3.56 51.07 8.45
CA PRO A 152 4.21 50.92 9.74
C PRO A 152 3.92 52.13 10.64
N ASN A 153 3.53 51.89 11.89
CA ASN A 153 3.40 52.94 12.90
C ASN A 153 4.67 52.91 13.77
N GLY A 154 5.56 53.89 13.61
CA GLY A 154 6.82 53.96 14.34
C GLY A 154 7.97 53.23 13.64
N ASN A 155 8.60 52.24 14.29
CA ASN A 155 9.76 51.55 13.71
C ASN A 155 9.32 50.62 12.55
N VAL A 156 9.72 50.98 11.33
CA VAL A 156 9.41 50.27 10.09
C VAL A 156 9.88 48.82 10.14
N ALA A 157 11.14 48.56 10.51
CA ALA A 157 11.71 47.23 10.54
C ALA A 157 10.98 46.30 11.53
N ALA A 158 10.66 46.80 12.72
CA ALA A 158 9.91 46.04 13.72
C ALA A 158 8.49 45.72 13.25
N SER A 159 7.82 46.68 12.61
CA SER A 159 6.46 46.50 12.06
C SER A 159 6.42 45.44 10.96
N VAL A 160 7.38 45.50 10.03
CA VAL A 160 7.52 44.51 8.95
C VAL A 160 7.80 43.13 9.52
N ALA A 161 8.73 43.02 10.46
CA ALA A 161 9.06 41.75 11.09
C ALA A 161 7.86 41.15 11.85
N ALA A 162 7.08 41.98 12.56
CA ALA A 162 5.85 41.53 13.22
C ALA A 162 4.79 41.00 12.23
N GLU A 163 4.63 41.68 11.10
CA GLU A 163 3.69 41.28 10.06
C GLU A 163 4.11 39.99 9.35
N VAL A 164 5.39 39.84 9.02
CA VAL A 164 5.93 38.60 8.45
C VAL A 164 5.77 37.44 9.44
N ALA A 165 6.03 37.65 10.73
CA ALA A 165 5.79 36.65 11.77
C ALA A 165 4.31 36.25 11.87
N ARG A 166 3.37 37.19 11.66
CA ARG A 166 1.92 36.91 11.61
C ARG A 166 1.56 36.06 10.39
N ILE A 167 2.10 36.38 9.21
CA ILE A 167 1.92 35.61 7.98
C ILE A 167 2.47 34.18 8.16
N ALA A 168 3.70 34.05 8.66
CA ALA A 168 4.35 32.76 8.90
C ALA A 168 3.56 31.86 9.87
N ARG A 169 3.04 32.42 10.97
CA ARG A 169 2.17 31.70 11.92
C ARG A 169 0.89 31.17 11.26
N THR A 170 0.30 31.94 10.35
CA THR A 170 -0.92 31.55 9.65
C THR A 170 -0.67 30.37 8.71
N TRP A 171 0.42 30.41 7.92
CA TRP A 171 0.81 29.31 7.04
C TRP A 171 1.16 28.03 7.79
N ARG A 172 1.87 28.17 8.92
CA ARG A 172 2.19 27.07 9.82
C ARG A 172 0.94 26.36 10.34
N ARG A 173 -0.05 27.11 10.85
CA ARG A 173 -1.32 26.53 11.33
C ARG A 173 -2.05 25.75 10.23
N ARG A 174 -2.06 26.26 8.99
CA ARG A 174 -2.67 25.57 7.84
C ARG A 174 -1.94 24.26 7.49
N ARG A 175 -0.60 24.28 7.39
CA ARG A 175 0.21 23.08 7.13
C ARG A 175 0.04 22.03 8.21
N VAL A 176 0.10 22.41 9.49
CA VAL A 176 -0.11 21.47 10.62
C VAL A 176 -1.49 20.84 10.55
N LYS A 177 -2.55 21.63 10.28
CA LYS A 177 -3.91 21.10 10.13
C LYS A 177 -4.01 20.09 8.98
N GLN A 178 -3.38 20.36 7.83
CA GLN A 178 -3.37 19.44 6.68
C GLN A 178 -2.64 18.12 7.00
N ILE A 179 -1.48 18.20 7.66
CA ILE A 179 -0.71 17.01 8.06
C ILE A 179 -1.52 16.17 9.05
N VAL A 180 -2.10 16.79 10.08
CA VAL A 180 -2.92 16.09 11.09
C VAL A 180 -4.12 15.41 10.43
N THR A 181 -4.85 16.11 9.55
CA THR A 181 -5.97 15.51 8.81
C THR A 181 -5.53 14.32 7.96
N GLY A 182 -4.40 14.44 7.25
CA GLY A 182 -3.83 13.36 6.45
C GLY A 182 -3.47 12.13 7.28
N VAL A 183 -2.77 12.32 8.41
CA VAL A 183 -2.41 11.23 9.34
C VAL A 183 -3.65 10.57 9.93
N THR A 184 -4.69 11.34 10.29
CA THR A 184 -5.95 10.76 10.79
C THR A 184 -6.70 9.96 9.75
N LEU A 185 -6.70 10.39 8.48
CA LEU A 185 -7.33 9.64 7.39
C LEU A 185 -6.58 8.34 7.09
N VAL A 186 -5.25 8.36 7.08
CA VAL A 186 -4.43 7.16 6.91
C VAL A 186 -4.64 6.19 8.08
N ALA A 187 -4.62 6.68 9.32
CA ALA A 187 -4.87 5.84 10.50
C ALA A 187 -6.30 5.25 10.48
N ALA A 188 -7.32 6.05 10.15
CA ALA A 188 -8.70 5.57 10.03
C ALA A 188 -8.86 4.55 8.89
N PHE A 189 -8.14 4.72 7.77
CA PHE A 189 -8.11 3.77 6.66
C PHE A 189 -7.40 2.47 7.02
N SER A 190 -6.25 2.53 7.72
CA SER A 190 -5.54 1.35 8.23
C SER A 190 -6.34 0.59 9.29
N ILE A 191 -7.02 1.30 10.19
CA ILE A 191 -7.96 0.70 11.15
C ILE A 191 -9.17 0.10 10.41
N GLY A 192 -9.70 0.80 9.40
CA GLY A 192 -10.78 0.31 8.54
C GLY A 192 -10.40 -0.94 7.75
N LEU A 193 -9.15 -1.05 7.27
CA LEU A 193 -8.60 -2.25 6.64
C LEU A 193 -8.44 -3.41 7.63
N PHE A 194 -7.92 -3.13 8.83
CA PHE A 194 -7.73 -4.13 9.89
C PHE A 194 -9.07 -4.72 10.40
N TYR A 195 -10.09 -3.88 10.58
CA TYR A 195 -11.43 -4.33 10.98
C TYR A 195 -12.26 -4.83 9.79
N GLY A 196 -12.04 -4.29 8.58
CA GLY A 196 -12.67 -4.73 7.34
C GLY A 196 -12.29 -6.15 6.95
N GLN A 197 -11.02 -6.54 7.15
CA GLN A 197 -10.57 -7.94 7.00
C GLN A 197 -11.28 -8.89 7.98
N LYS A 198 -11.63 -8.44 9.19
CA LYS A 198 -12.39 -9.25 10.16
C LYS A 198 -13.91 -9.30 9.91
N PHE A 199 -14.48 -8.35 9.17
CA PHE A 199 -15.92 -8.29 8.89
C PHE A 199 -16.32 -8.88 7.52
N PHE A 200 -15.41 -8.96 6.54
CA PHE A 200 -15.68 -9.55 5.23
C PHE A 200 -15.71 -11.09 5.21
N THR A 201 -15.44 -11.75 6.34
CA THR A 201 -15.45 -13.23 6.46
C THR A 201 -16.83 -13.83 6.77
N LYS A 202 -17.93 -13.07 6.69
CA LYS A 202 -19.27 -13.54 7.14
C LYS A 202 -20.37 -13.71 6.09
N ARG A 203 -19.99 -13.96 4.83
CA ARG A 203 -20.80 -14.79 3.91
C ARG A 203 -19.87 -15.78 3.22
N GLY A 204 -19.43 -16.79 3.97
CA GLY A 204 -18.68 -17.90 3.38
C GLY A 204 -19.59 -18.69 2.44
N PHE A 205 -19.10 -19.00 1.24
CA PHE A 205 -19.71 -20.01 0.40
C PHE A 205 -19.47 -21.37 1.07
N ILE A 206 -20.52 -22.14 1.35
CA ILE A 206 -20.38 -23.50 1.87
C ILE A 206 -21.03 -24.43 0.86
N GLY A 207 -20.22 -25.33 0.28
CA GLY A 207 -20.71 -26.35 -0.64
C GLY A 207 -21.41 -27.50 0.09
N ASN A 208 -21.89 -28.47 -0.68
CA ASN A 208 -22.59 -29.66 -0.15
C ASN A 208 -21.68 -30.53 0.74
N ASP A 209 -20.36 -30.40 0.60
CA ASP A 209 -19.35 -31.11 1.39
C ASP A 209 -19.04 -30.45 2.75
N GLY A 210 -19.60 -29.26 3.01
CA GLY A 210 -19.38 -28.51 4.25
C GLY A 210 -17.94 -28.02 4.44
N ALA A 211 -17.08 -28.04 3.40
CA ALA A 211 -15.70 -27.60 3.55
C ALA A 211 -15.62 -26.09 3.83
N PRO A 212 -14.74 -25.65 4.75
CA PRO A 212 -14.53 -24.23 4.99
C PRO A 212 -13.89 -23.59 3.76
N THR A 213 -14.40 -22.43 3.36
CA THR A 213 -13.86 -21.65 2.24
C THR A 213 -13.40 -20.27 2.70
N VAL A 214 -12.51 -19.69 1.91
CA VAL A 214 -12.12 -18.29 2.03
C VAL A 214 -12.26 -17.56 0.70
N LEU A 215 -12.56 -16.27 0.76
CA LEU A 215 -12.68 -15.41 -0.41
C LEU A 215 -11.30 -14.89 -0.83
N VAL A 216 -10.87 -15.21 -2.04
CA VAL A 216 -9.76 -14.53 -2.71
C VAL A 216 -10.34 -13.35 -3.49
N PRO A 217 -9.95 -12.09 -3.18
CA PRO A 217 -10.54 -10.91 -3.79
C PRO A 217 -10.17 -10.78 -5.27
N ALA A 218 -11.06 -10.14 -6.03
CA ALA A 218 -10.79 -9.77 -7.42
C ALA A 218 -9.56 -8.85 -7.49
N GLY A 219 -8.78 -8.97 -8.55
CA GLY A 219 -7.63 -8.09 -8.75
C GLY A 219 -6.55 -8.70 -9.63
N MET A 220 -5.58 -7.84 -9.97
CA MET A 220 -4.38 -8.19 -10.71
C MET A 220 -3.39 -8.97 -9.83
N PHE A 221 -2.65 -9.89 -10.43
CA PHE A 221 -1.45 -10.49 -9.87
C PHE A 221 -0.48 -10.87 -10.99
N VAL A 222 0.78 -11.11 -10.64
CA VAL A 222 1.80 -11.62 -11.57
C VAL A 222 1.87 -13.13 -11.42
N MET A 223 1.48 -13.85 -12.47
CA MET A 223 1.60 -15.30 -12.58
C MET A 223 2.94 -15.67 -13.22
N GLY A 224 3.63 -16.69 -12.73
CA GLY A 224 4.93 -17.16 -13.20
C GLY A 224 6.13 -16.48 -12.53
N ASN A 225 7.31 -17.00 -12.85
CA ASN A 225 8.61 -16.62 -12.28
C ASN A 225 9.75 -16.66 -13.32
N ASP A 226 9.42 -16.61 -14.62
CA ASP A 226 10.29 -16.65 -15.80
C ASP A 226 10.95 -18.00 -16.12
N ASP A 227 10.99 -18.96 -15.19
CA ASP A 227 11.48 -20.32 -15.43
C ASP A 227 10.70 -21.38 -14.63
N PRO A 228 9.99 -22.34 -15.26
CA PRO A 228 9.74 -22.48 -16.70
C PRO A 228 8.54 -21.63 -17.18
N SER A 229 7.92 -20.85 -16.28
CA SER A 229 6.66 -20.14 -16.56
C SER A 229 6.88 -18.63 -16.67
N PRO A 230 6.72 -18.01 -17.85
CA PRO A 230 6.96 -16.58 -18.03
C PRO A 230 6.03 -15.75 -17.15
N ARG A 231 6.57 -14.64 -16.60
CA ARG A 231 5.77 -13.68 -15.84
C ARG A 231 4.68 -13.05 -16.72
N ARG A 232 3.45 -13.06 -16.22
CA ARG A 232 2.28 -12.47 -16.89
C ARG A 232 1.36 -11.78 -15.89
N GLU A 233 0.97 -10.56 -16.21
CA GLU A 233 -0.08 -9.86 -15.46
C GLU A 233 -1.45 -10.42 -15.80
N ILE A 234 -2.11 -11.01 -14.80
CA ILE A 234 -3.43 -11.63 -14.93
C ILE A 234 -4.42 -10.94 -13.98
N PHE A 235 -5.60 -10.60 -14.51
CA PHE A 235 -6.76 -10.22 -13.71
C PHE A 235 -7.60 -11.46 -13.39
N LEU A 236 -7.92 -11.67 -12.12
CA LEU A 236 -8.93 -12.65 -11.69
C LEU A 236 -10.10 -11.94 -11.02
N ASN A 237 -11.32 -12.42 -11.30
CA ASN A 237 -12.51 -12.12 -10.51
C ASN A 237 -12.32 -12.65 -9.08
N ALA A 238 -13.21 -12.23 -8.17
CA ALA A 238 -13.23 -12.81 -6.84
C ALA A 238 -13.74 -14.26 -6.92
N PHE A 239 -13.18 -15.14 -6.10
CA PHE A 239 -13.59 -16.54 -6.02
C PHE A 239 -13.43 -17.05 -4.60
N TYR A 240 -14.22 -18.05 -4.23
CA TYR A 240 -14.02 -18.82 -3.02
C TYR A 240 -13.13 -20.02 -3.31
N ILE A 241 -12.26 -20.36 -2.37
CA ILE A 241 -11.39 -21.55 -2.40
C ILE A 241 -11.52 -22.29 -1.08
N ASP A 242 -11.48 -23.62 -1.13
CA ASP A 242 -11.39 -24.45 0.07
C ASP A 242 -10.08 -24.16 0.83
N VAL A 243 -10.19 -23.99 2.15
CA VAL A 243 -9.03 -23.67 3.01
C VAL A 243 -8.01 -24.81 2.99
N PHE A 244 -8.47 -26.04 2.81
CA PHE A 244 -7.69 -27.27 2.86
C PHE A 244 -7.95 -28.13 1.63
N GLU A 245 -7.08 -29.10 1.38
CA GLU A 245 -7.33 -30.21 0.46
C GLU A 245 -8.61 -30.97 0.83
N VAL A 246 -9.22 -31.64 -0.14
CA VAL A 246 -10.37 -32.52 0.11
C VAL A 246 -9.90 -33.70 0.96
N THR A 247 -10.60 -33.96 2.07
CA THR A 247 -10.19 -35.00 3.01
C THR A 247 -10.86 -36.34 2.71
N LEU A 248 -10.28 -37.43 3.22
CA LEU A 248 -10.85 -38.78 3.14
C LEU A 248 -12.30 -38.84 3.64
N ALA A 249 -12.61 -38.17 4.77
CA ALA A 249 -13.97 -38.16 5.29
C ALA A 249 -14.97 -37.49 4.34
N ARG A 250 -14.58 -36.39 3.69
CA ARG A 250 -15.45 -35.72 2.71
C ARG A 250 -15.61 -36.52 1.44
N TYR A 251 -14.52 -37.10 0.93
CA TYR A 251 -14.56 -37.97 -0.24
C TYR A 251 -15.38 -39.24 0.02
N ALA A 252 -15.33 -39.82 1.22
CA ALA A 252 -16.18 -40.94 1.61
C ALA A 252 -17.68 -40.60 1.53
N ASN A 253 -18.07 -39.38 1.92
CA ASN A 253 -19.45 -38.91 1.79
C ASN A 253 -19.87 -38.79 0.32
N PHE A 254 -18.97 -38.33 -0.55
CA PHE A 254 -19.20 -38.30 -2.00
C PHE A 254 -19.40 -39.70 -2.59
N LEU A 255 -18.54 -40.66 -2.25
CA LEU A 255 -18.68 -42.06 -2.69
C LEU A 255 -20.01 -42.67 -2.23
N LYS A 256 -20.39 -42.42 -0.96
CA LYS A 256 -21.67 -42.88 -0.40
C LYS A 256 -22.88 -42.25 -1.09
N ALA A 257 -22.79 -40.97 -1.48
CA ALA A 257 -23.89 -40.25 -2.11
C ALA A 257 -24.08 -40.64 -3.59
N THR A 258 -23.01 -41.01 -4.29
CA THR A 258 -23.04 -41.24 -5.75
C THR A 258 -23.07 -42.71 -6.14
N GLY A 259 -22.51 -43.62 -5.33
CA GLY A 259 -22.58 -45.07 -5.51
C GLY A 259 -21.84 -45.65 -6.73
N ASN A 260 -21.33 -44.82 -7.64
CA ASN A 260 -20.79 -45.23 -8.95
C ASN A 260 -19.31 -44.85 -9.17
N MET A 261 -18.61 -44.37 -8.15
CA MET A 261 -17.22 -43.91 -8.27
C MET A 261 -16.24 -44.91 -7.65
N ARG A 262 -15.06 -45.04 -8.27
CA ARG A 262 -14.00 -45.93 -7.82
C ARG A 262 -13.35 -45.35 -6.57
N ALA A 263 -13.25 -46.15 -5.50
CA ALA A 263 -12.42 -45.79 -4.36
C ALA A 263 -10.93 -45.86 -4.75
N PRO A 264 -10.07 -44.95 -4.24
CA PRO A 264 -8.62 -45.03 -4.41
C PRO A 264 -8.06 -46.41 -4.03
N GLU A 265 -6.98 -46.85 -4.69
CA GLU A 265 -6.43 -48.20 -4.51
C GLU A 265 -5.94 -48.44 -3.07
N ASP A 266 -5.22 -47.47 -2.50
CA ASP A 266 -4.71 -47.52 -1.13
C ASP A 266 -5.70 -46.95 -0.10
N TRP A 267 -6.99 -46.93 -0.44
CA TRP A 267 -8.02 -46.42 0.46
C TRP A 267 -7.99 -47.20 1.78
N PRO A 268 -7.87 -46.53 2.94
CA PRO A 268 -7.72 -47.20 4.23
C PRO A 268 -9.08 -47.74 4.71
N ASN A 269 -9.54 -48.82 4.07
CA ASN A 269 -10.82 -49.48 4.32
C ASN A 269 -10.98 -49.78 5.82
N GLY A 270 -12.03 -49.26 6.45
CA GLY A 270 -12.30 -49.41 7.88
C GLY A 270 -11.57 -48.41 8.80
N GLU A 271 -10.60 -47.64 8.31
CA GLU A 271 -9.83 -46.66 9.08
C GLU A 271 -10.11 -45.20 8.70
N VAL A 272 -11.00 -44.94 7.74
CA VAL A 272 -11.47 -43.57 7.40
C VAL A 272 -11.95 -42.81 8.65
N ALA A 273 -12.50 -43.49 9.65
CA ALA A 273 -12.90 -42.86 10.91
C ALA A 273 -11.71 -42.32 11.74
N ARG A 274 -10.52 -42.89 11.60
CA ARG A 274 -9.27 -42.45 12.25
C ARG A 274 -8.47 -41.48 11.40
N ASN A 275 -8.52 -41.64 10.08
CA ASN A 275 -7.71 -40.91 9.10
C ASN A 275 -8.53 -39.85 8.34
N GLY A 276 -9.73 -39.49 8.83
CA GLY A 276 -10.71 -38.70 8.09
C GLY A 276 -10.24 -37.30 7.67
N ASP A 277 -9.24 -36.75 8.36
CA ASP A 277 -8.65 -35.44 8.08
C ASP A 277 -7.41 -35.50 7.18
N LEU A 278 -6.95 -36.69 6.77
CA LEU A 278 -5.92 -36.80 5.74
C LEU A 278 -6.49 -36.37 4.37
N PRO A 279 -5.70 -35.73 3.49
CA PRO A 279 -6.12 -35.44 2.13
C PRO A 279 -6.38 -36.73 1.35
N VAL A 280 -7.37 -36.72 0.48
CA VAL A 280 -7.58 -37.83 -0.47
C VAL A 280 -6.54 -37.77 -1.57
N VAL A 281 -5.93 -38.92 -1.87
CA VAL A 281 -4.97 -39.15 -2.95
C VAL A 281 -5.32 -40.42 -3.72
N GLY A 282 -4.64 -40.69 -4.84
CA GLY A 282 -4.96 -41.85 -5.68
C GLY A 282 -6.24 -41.67 -6.49
N VAL A 283 -6.61 -40.41 -6.74
CA VAL A 283 -7.76 -40.00 -7.56
C VAL A 283 -7.27 -39.42 -8.87
N ASP A 284 -8.01 -39.68 -9.95
CA ASP A 284 -7.73 -39.08 -11.24
C ASP A 284 -8.39 -37.70 -11.37
N TRP A 285 -8.14 -37.01 -12.47
CA TRP A 285 -8.68 -35.67 -12.67
C TRP A 285 -10.21 -35.67 -12.76
N TYR A 286 -10.81 -36.72 -13.32
CA TYR A 286 -12.25 -36.85 -13.50
C TYR A 286 -12.98 -37.08 -12.17
N ASP A 287 -12.40 -37.88 -11.27
CA ASP A 287 -12.87 -38.04 -9.90
C ASP A 287 -12.87 -36.70 -9.15
N ALA A 288 -11.79 -35.94 -9.28
CA ALA A 288 -11.65 -34.62 -8.65
C ALA A 288 -12.68 -33.62 -9.19
N GLU A 289 -12.88 -33.58 -10.52
CA GLU A 289 -13.90 -32.75 -11.17
C GLU A 289 -15.32 -33.15 -10.71
N ALA A 290 -15.62 -34.45 -10.71
CA ALA A 290 -16.92 -34.98 -10.31
C ALA A 290 -17.23 -34.69 -8.83
N TYR A 291 -16.24 -34.84 -7.94
CA TYR A 291 -16.39 -34.45 -6.53
C TYR A 291 -16.70 -32.96 -6.42
N CYS A 292 -15.93 -32.09 -7.07
CA CYS A 292 -16.15 -30.64 -6.93
C CYS A 292 -17.54 -30.26 -7.45
N HIS A 293 -18.00 -30.86 -8.56
CA HIS A 293 -19.37 -30.66 -9.04
C HIS A 293 -20.43 -31.12 -8.04
N TRP A 294 -20.28 -32.32 -7.46
CA TRP A 294 -21.18 -32.81 -6.42
C TRP A 294 -21.20 -31.89 -5.19
N ALA A 295 -20.04 -31.34 -4.82
CA ALA A 295 -19.90 -30.37 -3.73
C ALA A 295 -20.54 -28.99 -4.06
N GLY A 296 -21.07 -28.78 -5.26
CA GLY A 296 -21.61 -27.49 -5.71
C GLY A 296 -20.53 -26.47 -6.09
N LYS A 297 -19.32 -26.96 -6.39
CA LYS A 297 -18.08 -26.23 -6.65
C LYS A 297 -17.54 -26.59 -8.05
N ARG A 298 -16.28 -26.26 -8.30
CA ARG A 298 -15.46 -26.65 -9.46
C ARG A 298 -13.99 -26.79 -9.05
N LEU A 299 -13.17 -27.38 -9.91
CA LEU A 299 -11.73 -27.27 -9.78
C LEU A 299 -11.28 -25.81 -10.00
N LEU A 300 -10.15 -25.45 -9.40
CA LEU A 300 -9.49 -24.17 -9.61
C LEU A 300 -8.96 -24.08 -11.03
N THR A 301 -8.85 -22.87 -11.58
CA THR A 301 -7.93 -22.66 -12.69
C THR A 301 -6.48 -22.62 -12.22
N ASP A 302 -5.55 -22.88 -13.12
CA ASP A 302 -4.10 -22.78 -12.90
C ASP A 302 -3.72 -21.40 -12.31
N ALA A 303 -4.32 -20.34 -12.84
CA ALA A 303 -4.11 -18.98 -12.37
C ALA A 303 -4.75 -18.71 -10.99
N GLU A 304 -5.95 -19.25 -10.73
CA GLU A 304 -6.60 -19.09 -9.42
C GLU A 304 -5.82 -19.75 -8.31
N TRP A 305 -5.31 -20.96 -8.57
CA TRP A 305 -4.47 -21.69 -7.63
C TRP A 305 -3.21 -20.88 -7.28
N GLU A 306 -2.50 -20.40 -8.31
CA GLU A 306 -1.27 -19.62 -8.07
C GLU A 306 -1.55 -18.32 -7.36
N LYS A 307 -2.61 -17.57 -7.72
CA LYS A 307 -2.96 -16.36 -6.99
C LYS A 307 -3.25 -16.67 -5.52
N ALA A 308 -3.98 -17.75 -5.23
CA ALA A 308 -4.30 -18.14 -3.86
C ALA A 308 -3.05 -18.48 -3.03
N ALA A 309 -2.01 -19.05 -3.66
CA ALA A 309 -0.72 -19.32 -3.04
C ALA A 309 0.15 -18.06 -2.93
N ARG A 310 0.43 -17.42 -4.06
CA ARG A 310 1.47 -16.40 -4.26
C ARG A 310 1.08 -15.00 -3.81
N GLY A 311 -0.22 -14.70 -3.74
CA GLY A 311 -0.71 -13.35 -3.49
C GLY A 311 -0.43 -12.39 -4.65
N SER A 312 -0.39 -11.08 -4.37
CA SER A 312 -0.09 -10.03 -5.35
C SER A 312 1.34 -9.46 -5.22
N ASP A 313 2.14 -10.00 -4.30
CA ASP A 313 3.50 -9.57 -3.95
C ASP A 313 4.57 -10.61 -4.35
N GLU A 314 4.23 -11.51 -5.28
CA GLU A 314 5.18 -12.39 -5.97
C GLU A 314 5.97 -13.38 -5.08
N ARG A 315 5.33 -13.90 -4.03
CA ARG A 315 5.95 -14.80 -3.05
C ARG A 315 6.41 -16.13 -3.64
N ILE A 316 7.59 -16.60 -3.21
CA ILE A 316 8.12 -17.90 -3.63
C ILE A 316 7.26 -19.04 -3.07
N TYR A 317 6.84 -18.95 -1.81
CA TYR A 317 5.98 -19.90 -1.12
C TYR A 317 4.73 -19.19 -0.58
N PRO A 318 3.66 -19.91 -0.19
CA PRO A 318 2.45 -19.28 0.33
C PRO A 318 2.68 -18.30 1.49
N TRP A 319 3.57 -18.67 2.43
CA TRP A 319 3.91 -17.87 3.60
C TRP A 319 4.87 -16.70 3.32
N GLY A 320 5.52 -16.64 2.15
CA GLY A 320 6.52 -15.62 1.82
C GLY A 320 7.74 -16.21 1.11
N ASN A 321 8.90 -15.60 1.35
CA ASN A 321 10.15 -15.94 0.66
C ASN A 321 11.16 -16.68 1.54
N ASP A 322 10.84 -16.89 2.81
CA ASP A 322 11.67 -17.71 3.68
C ASP A 322 11.60 -19.18 3.25
N GLU A 323 12.72 -19.88 3.39
CA GLU A 323 12.82 -21.32 3.11
C GLU A 323 11.74 -22.14 3.86
N PRO A 324 11.30 -23.26 3.26
CA PRO A 324 10.31 -24.14 3.86
C PRO A 324 10.90 -24.84 5.08
N THR A 325 10.06 -25.00 6.08
CA THR A 325 10.38 -25.65 7.36
C THR A 325 9.28 -26.64 7.70
N PRO A 326 9.55 -27.67 8.53
CA PRO A 326 8.55 -28.66 8.91
C PRO A 326 7.31 -28.11 9.63
N ASP A 327 7.33 -26.87 10.14
CA ASP A 327 6.17 -26.21 10.73
C ASP A 327 5.34 -25.38 9.71
N ARG A 328 5.85 -25.23 8.48
CA ARG A 328 5.21 -24.51 7.38
C ARG A 328 4.70 -25.42 6.26
N ALA A 329 5.37 -26.54 6.02
CA ALA A 329 4.97 -27.48 4.96
C ALA A 329 5.44 -28.90 5.29
N ARG A 330 4.75 -29.89 4.73
CA ARG A 330 5.18 -31.29 4.70
C ARG A 330 5.85 -31.56 3.36
N PHE A 331 7.18 -31.73 3.34
CA PHE A 331 7.95 -31.86 2.11
C PHE A 331 9.29 -32.57 2.37
N GLY A 332 9.97 -33.00 1.31
CA GLY A 332 11.34 -33.54 1.36
C GLY A 332 11.49 -34.85 2.13
N LEU A 333 10.42 -35.60 2.31
CA LEU A 333 10.43 -36.87 3.03
C LEU A 333 10.79 -38.04 2.09
N PRO A 334 11.33 -39.16 2.61
CA PRO A 334 11.58 -40.34 1.79
C PRO A 334 10.29 -40.82 1.08
N TYR A 335 10.40 -41.14 -0.20
CA TYR A 335 9.29 -41.74 -0.93
C TYR A 335 9.14 -43.21 -0.54
N GLU A 336 8.10 -43.47 0.26
CA GLU A 336 7.59 -44.80 0.54
C GLU A 336 6.16 -44.85 -0.04
N ARG A 337 5.82 -45.89 -0.82
CA ARG A 337 4.48 -46.10 -1.42
C ARG A 337 3.41 -46.43 -0.36
N LEU A 338 3.33 -45.61 0.67
CA LEU A 338 2.49 -45.72 1.86
C LEU A 338 2.07 -44.31 2.27
N ALA A 339 1.44 -43.58 1.34
CA ALA A 339 1.03 -42.19 1.51
C ALA A 339 0.32 -41.97 2.86
N TYR A 340 -0.68 -42.78 3.18
CA TYR A 340 -1.46 -42.62 4.42
C TYR A 340 -0.74 -43.06 5.71
N GLN A 341 0.42 -43.71 5.64
CA GLN A 341 1.18 -44.10 6.83
C GLN A 341 2.26 -43.05 7.16
N ASN A 342 3.09 -42.72 6.16
CA ASN A 342 4.28 -41.88 6.37
C ASN A 342 4.33 -40.66 5.43
N GLY A 343 3.42 -40.56 4.44
CA GLY A 343 3.46 -39.58 3.35
C GLY A 343 2.56 -38.35 3.52
N VAL A 344 1.30 -38.45 3.93
CA VAL A 344 0.45 -37.26 4.10
C VAL A 344 0.32 -36.89 5.57
N ALA A 345 0.07 -35.61 5.84
CA ALA A 345 -0.35 -35.13 7.15
C ALA A 345 -1.84 -34.76 7.10
N ALA A 346 -2.48 -34.77 8.26
CA ALA A 346 -3.83 -34.23 8.38
C ALA A 346 -3.83 -32.75 7.97
N VAL A 347 -4.87 -32.35 7.24
CA VAL A 347 -4.99 -30.97 6.78
C VAL A 347 -5.01 -30.00 7.96
N GLY A 348 -4.41 -28.83 7.79
CA GLY A 348 -4.36 -27.80 8.83
C GLY A 348 -3.39 -28.04 9.98
N THR A 349 -2.48 -29.01 9.84
CA THR A 349 -1.37 -29.22 10.79
C THR A 349 -0.22 -28.24 10.60
N HIS A 350 -0.17 -27.50 9.48
CA HIS A 350 0.87 -26.50 9.17
C HIS A 350 0.30 -25.07 9.06
N PRO A 351 -0.30 -24.49 10.13
CA PRO A 351 -0.96 -23.19 10.04
C PRO A 351 -0.01 -22.02 9.74
N LYS A 352 1.29 -22.16 10.00
CA LYS A 352 2.30 -21.15 9.63
C LYS A 352 2.62 -21.17 8.13
N GLY A 353 2.19 -22.21 7.42
CA GLY A 353 2.28 -22.35 5.97
C GLY A 353 1.17 -21.64 5.20
N ALA A 354 0.24 -20.99 5.89
CA ALA A 354 -0.91 -20.37 5.25
C ALA A 354 -0.50 -19.22 4.30
N SER A 355 -1.24 -19.09 3.19
CA SER A 355 -1.12 -17.94 2.30
C SER A 355 -1.66 -16.66 2.94
N ILE A 356 -1.48 -15.50 2.28
CA ILE A 356 -2.08 -14.23 2.74
C ILE A 356 -3.60 -14.25 2.82
N PHE A 357 -4.24 -15.19 2.13
CA PHE A 357 -5.68 -15.39 2.16
C PHE A 357 -6.10 -16.40 3.22
N GLY A 358 -5.16 -17.02 3.94
CA GLY A 358 -5.44 -18.03 4.97
C GLY A 358 -5.66 -19.44 4.44
N VAL A 359 -5.37 -19.69 3.16
CA VAL A 359 -5.41 -21.04 2.58
C VAL A 359 -4.17 -21.81 3.02
N GLN A 360 -4.35 -23.04 3.50
CA GLN A 360 -3.29 -23.88 4.04
C GLN A 360 -2.96 -25.03 3.10
N ASP A 361 -1.78 -25.63 3.32
CA ASP A 361 -1.30 -26.81 2.61
C ASP A 361 -1.24 -26.58 1.08
N LEU A 362 -0.97 -25.35 0.62
CA LEU A 362 -0.74 -25.03 -0.80
C LEU A 362 0.70 -25.32 -1.25
N ALA A 363 1.57 -25.78 -0.35
CA ALA A 363 2.95 -26.15 -0.64
C ALA A 363 3.28 -27.43 0.15
N GLY A 364 3.60 -28.51 -0.57
CA GLY A 364 3.78 -29.82 0.03
C GLY A 364 2.45 -30.47 0.42
N ASN A 365 2.53 -31.48 1.29
CA ASN A 365 1.47 -32.43 1.58
C ASN A 365 1.07 -33.22 0.33
N VAL A 366 0.10 -32.75 -0.47
CA VAL A 366 -0.22 -33.38 -1.74
C VAL A 366 -0.16 -32.38 -2.90
N SER A 367 0.24 -32.90 -4.04
CA SER A 367 0.07 -32.21 -5.30
C SER A 367 -1.42 -32.09 -5.64
N GLU A 368 -1.84 -31.00 -6.29
CA GLU A 368 -3.26 -30.70 -6.51
C GLU A 368 -3.63 -30.61 -7.98
N TRP A 369 -4.63 -31.40 -8.40
CA TRP A 369 -5.26 -31.23 -9.71
C TRP A 369 -5.92 -29.84 -9.84
N VAL A 370 -5.69 -29.20 -10.99
CA VAL A 370 -6.43 -28.00 -11.41
C VAL A 370 -7.12 -28.23 -12.77
N ASN A 371 -8.02 -27.33 -13.15
CA ASN A 371 -8.89 -27.50 -14.31
C ASN A 371 -8.14 -27.45 -15.66
N ASP A 372 -7.09 -26.63 -15.74
CA ASP A 372 -6.41 -26.28 -16.98
C ASP A 372 -5.65 -27.48 -17.59
N TRP A 373 -5.69 -27.55 -18.92
CA TRP A 373 -4.77 -28.38 -19.69
C TRP A 373 -3.36 -27.79 -19.67
N PHE A 374 -2.35 -28.65 -19.51
CA PHE A 374 -0.96 -28.24 -19.50
C PHE A 374 -0.49 -27.84 -20.90
N VAL A 375 0.28 -26.75 -20.93
CA VAL A 375 1.04 -26.27 -22.08
C VAL A 375 2.35 -25.69 -21.58
N GLU A 376 3.41 -25.88 -22.35
CA GLU A 376 4.74 -25.35 -22.04
C GLU A 376 4.76 -23.81 -22.08
N SER A 377 4.08 -23.22 -23.07
CA SER A 377 3.99 -21.79 -23.23
C SER A 377 2.54 -21.33 -23.25
N PHE A 378 2.28 -20.21 -22.60
CA PHE A 378 0.96 -19.62 -22.55
C PHE A 378 0.76 -18.60 -23.66
N SER A 379 -0.50 -18.44 -24.09
CA SER A 379 -0.87 -17.27 -24.88
C SER A 379 -0.73 -15.98 -24.04
N LEU A 380 -0.11 -14.96 -24.62
CA LEU A 380 0.01 -13.63 -24.01
C LEU A 380 -1.30 -12.81 -24.08
N SER A 381 -2.30 -13.28 -24.84
CA SER A 381 -3.58 -12.59 -25.02
C SER A 381 -4.59 -12.87 -23.90
N GLU A 382 -4.49 -14.01 -23.21
CA GLU A 382 -5.42 -14.39 -22.15
C GLU A 382 -5.00 -13.79 -20.81
N ARG A 383 -5.46 -12.55 -20.55
CA ARG A 383 -5.09 -11.79 -19.35
C ARG A 383 -6.19 -11.65 -18.29
N ARG A 384 -7.42 -12.07 -18.58
CA ARG A 384 -8.56 -11.95 -17.67
C ARG A 384 -9.24 -13.30 -17.50
N ASN A 385 -9.23 -13.82 -16.28
CA ASN A 385 -9.80 -15.13 -15.93
C ASN A 385 -9.36 -16.25 -16.90
N PRO A 386 -8.05 -16.43 -17.16
CA PRO A 386 -7.58 -17.50 -18.05
C PRO A 386 -8.03 -18.87 -17.51
N LYS A 387 -8.42 -19.75 -18.43
CA LYS A 387 -8.88 -21.12 -18.15
C LYS A 387 -8.03 -22.18 -18.85
N GLY A 388 -6.90 -21.76 -19.40
CA GLY A 388 -6.03 -22.59 -20.22
C GLY A 388 -6.64 -22.92 -21.58
N PRO A 389 -5.94 -23.73 -22.38
CA PRO A 389 -6.42 -24.15 -23.69
C PRO A 389 -7.65 -25.05 -23.57
N LYS A 390 -8.44 -25.15 -24.64
CA LYS A 390 -9.69 -25.94 -24.64
C LYS A 390 -9.46 -27.46 -24.58
N SER A 391 -8.28 -27.93 -24.98
CA SER A 391 -7.91 -29.34 -25.06
C SER A 391 -6.41 -29.50 -24.84
N GLY A 392 -5.99 -30.68 -24.39
CA GLY A 392 -4.58 -31.05 -24.21
C GLY A 392 -4.43 -32.54 -23.94
N THR A 393 -3.20 -32.99 -23.67
CA THR A 393 -2.89 -34.37 -23.30
C THR A 393 -2.84 -34.55 -21.80
N ASP A 394 -2.29 -33.56 -21.10
CA ASP A 394 -2.02 -33.60 -19.67
C ASP A 394 -2.71 -32.45 -18.94
N LYS A 395 -3.12 -32.68 -17.71
CA LYS A 395 -3.69 -31.67 -16.83
C LYS A 395 -2.62 -31.08 -15.93
N VAL A 396 -2.76 -29.81 -15.58
CA VAL A 396 -1.83 -29.14 -14.67
C VAL A 396 -2.02 -29.68 -13.25
N ILE A 397 -0.90 -29.82 -12.55
CA ILE A 397 -0.81 -30.14 -11.13
C ILE A 397 0.03 -29.07 -10.43
N ARG A 398 -0.35 -28.70 -9.19
CA ARG A 398 0.29 -27.64 -8.40
C ARG A 398 0.68 -28.10 -6.99
N GLY A 399 1.45 -27.29 -6.27
CA GLY A 399 1.71 -27.44 -4.83
C GLY A 399 2.87 -28.35 -4.44
N GLY A 400 3.09 -29.45 -5.17
CA GLY A 400 4.11 -30.45 -4.84
C GLY A 400 3.69 -31.32 -3.66
N GLY A 401 4.17 -32.57 -3.65
CA GLY A 401 3.83 -33.56 -2.63
C GLY A 401 4.78 -33.59 -1.44
N TRP A 402 4.51 -34.48 -0.49
CA TRP A 402 5.29 -34.61 0.75
C TRP A 402 6.74 -35.07 0.57
N PHE A 403 7.06 -35.73 -0.55
CA PHE A 403 8.40 -36.22 -0.84
C PHE A 403 9.19 -35.23 -1.70
N ASP A 404 8.50 -34.23 -2.25
CA ASP A 404 9.12 -33.25 -3.14
C ASP A 404 10.07 -32.32 -2.40
N SER A 405 11.16 -31.96 -3.08
CA SER A 405 12.12 -31.00 -2.55
C SER A 405 11.54 -29.58 -2.51
N ALA A 406 12.21 -28.68 -1.78
CA ALA A 406 11.82 -27.27 -1.64
C ALA A 406 11.54 -26.56 -2.99
N SER A 407 12.30 -26.89 -4.05
CA SER A 407 12.12 -26.27 -5.38
C SER A 407 10.82 -26.69 -6.09
N TYR A 408 10.23 -27.83 -5.70
CA TYR A 408 9.01 -28.37 -6.30
C TYR A 408 7.74 -27.87 -5.61
N ILE A 409 7.84 -27.37 -4.37
CA ILE A 409 6.69 -26.86 -3.60
C ILE A 409 6.52 -25.34 -3.68
N THR A 410 7.17 -24.69 -4.67
CA THR A 410 7.05 -23.24 -4.86
C THR A 410 5.70 -22.89 -5.50
N ALA A 411 5.16 -21.71 -5.17
CA ALA A 411 3.85 -21.26 -5.63
C ALA A 411 3.74 -21.12 -7.16
N ALA A 412 4.86 -20.85 -7.85
CA ALA A 412 4.92 -20.74 -9.31
C ALA A 412 5.24 -22.06 -10.03
N ARG A 413 5.60 -23.13 -9.30
CA ARG A 413 5.91 -24.42 -9.92
C ARG A 413 4.65 -25.01 -10.54
N ARG A 414 4.76 -25.38 -11.81
CA ARG A 414 3.76 -26.15 -12.54
C ARG A 414 4.30 -27.55 -12.78
N MET A 415 3.49 -28.55 -12.49
CA MET A 415 3.68 -29.93 -12.90
C MET A 415 2.50 -30.34 -13.76
N TYR A 416 2.54 -31.56 -14.28
CA TYR A 416 1.47 -32.09 -15.10
C TYR A 416 1.48 -33.61 -15.06
N ALA A 417 0.31 -34.18 -15.30
CA ALA A 417 0.18 -35.61 -15.54
C ALA A 417 -1.03 -35.87 -16.43
N ASN A 418 -1.06 -37.07 -17.00
CA ASN A 418 -2.21 -37.55 -17.75
C ASN A 418 -3.47 -37.51 -16.87
N PRO A 419 -4.63 -37.07 -17.37
CA PRO A 419 -5.85 -36.96 -16.57
C PRO A 419 -6.35 -38.27 -15.96
N ASP A 420 -5.95 -39.44 -16.50
CA ASP A 420 -6.27 -40.78 -15.99
C ASP A 420 -5.29 -41.24 -14.88
N ASN A 421 -4.24 -40.46 -14.59
CA ASN A 421 -3.24 -40.81 -13.59
C ASN A 421 -3.82 -40.76 -12.17
N ARG A 422 -3.53 -41.78 -11.36
CA ARG A 422 -4.00 -41.93 -9.97
C ARG A 422 -2.81 -42.07 -9.02
N ALA A 423 -1.91 -41.09 -9.05
CA ALA A 423 -0.72 -41.13 -8.21
C ALA A 423 -1.08 -40.97 -6.72
N ASP A 424 -0.30 -41.62 -5.85
CA ASP A 424 -0.51 -41.64 -4.41
C ASP A 424 -0.20 -40.31 -3.74
N ASP A 425 0.39 -39.36 -4.48
CA ASP A 425 0.73 -38.01 -4.02
C ASP A 425 -0.11 -36.89 -4.64
N VAL A 426 -1.10 -37.24 -5.46
CA VAL A 426 -1.97 -36.27 -6.12
C VAL A 426 -3.37 -36.34 -5.55
N GLY A 427 -3.79 -35.24 -4.95
CA GLY A 427 -5.15 -34.95 -4.51
C GLY A 427 -5.68 -33.70 -5.21
N PHE A 428 -6.54 -32.95 -4.51
CA PHE A 428 -7.15 -31.73 -5.05
C PHE A 428 -7.85 -30.91 -3.97
N ARG A 429 -8.21 -29.68 -4.32
CA ARG A 429 -9.16 -28.83 -3.58
C ARG A 429 -10.12 -28.16 -4.55
N CYS A 430 -11.25 -27.67 -4.03
CA CYS A 430 -12.28 -27.04 -4.86
C CYS A 430 -12.33 -25.52 -4.70
N ALA A 431 -12.97 -24.87 -5.66
CA ALA A 431 -13.30 -23.46 -5.67
C ALA A 431 -14.73 -23.19 -6.17
N ALA A 432 -15.22 -21.98 -5.93
CA ALA A 432 -16.51 -21.51 -6.43
C ALA A 432 -16.43 -20.04 -6.82
N ASP A 433 -17.21 -19.64 -7.83
CA ASP A 433 -17.26 -18.25 -8.24
C ASP A 433 -17.90 -17.38 -7.15
N ALA A 434 -17.31 -16.21 -6.86
CA ALA A 434 -17.95 -15.23 -5.99
C ALA A 434 -18.91 -14.38 -6.83
N ARG A 435 -20.22 -14.55 -6.61
CA ARG A 435 -21.29 -13.83 -7.33
C ARG A 435 -21.53 -12.43 -6.77
#